data_AF-A0A7W5TG32-F1
#
_entry.id   AF-A0A7W5TG32-F1
#
_cell.length_a   1.000
_cell.length_b   1.000
_cell.length_c   1.000
_cell.angle_alpha   90.00
_cell.angle_beta   90.00
_cell.angle_gamma   90.00
#
_symmetry.space_group_name_H-M   'P 1'
#
loop_
_entity.id
_entity.type
_entity.pdbx_description
1 polymer ?
#
loop_
_entity_poly.entity_id
_entity_poly.type
_entity_poly.pdbx_seq_one_letter_code
_entity_poly.pdbx_strand_id
1 'polypeptide(L)'
;MKTAAITGAIAFTALAGTAIAQSILTASPVPPDYVAVMQALDKDGKPVDPTVTMTHRGGMFLSETLRDGRISVGFGADRNGPVLRWSRQADGQITFLELLLRDRKLDATKTEALQPLAEVSIIAGERCTWRQTASKSPSPGTFIAREQNCITDDGIVIETRLLAANDVPIYRTRLASLDRRTVAPSEIEPPSEILTQEFWLRPIRDHDANPSQPDFDITLETVGGSTIRLLRHYPWHYREQRDRGGSLRITIWNKLEAQGISYQQEGGYRRLTAGRPADDGSAPFKFDETTGKVSLGKTETILGETCEWFDLMPGVHDVGNSECLTGDGLPLKLDISGMNLAFPYTATSFRRRPVALSEMRLPAEAFSLKEWGLSIAR
;
A
#
# COMPACT_ATOMS: atom_id res chain seq x y z
N MET A 1 -8.64 -24.46 27.36
CA MET A 1 -9.32 -24.39 26.05
C MET A 1 -8.68 -23.28 25.25
N LYS A 2 -8.18 -23.62 24.07
CA LYS A 2 -7.46 -22.75 23.14
C LYS A 2 -8.48 -22.01 22.25
N THR A 3 -8.45 -20.68 22.26
CA THR A 3 -9.10 -19.80 21.27
C THR A 3 -8.13 -18.64 21.06
N ALA A 4 -7.08 -18.81 20.26
CA ALA A 4 -7.06 -18.69 18.79
C ALA A 4 -7.47 -17.28 18.32
N ALA A 5 -6.50 -16.36 18.33
CA ALA A 5 -5.99 -15.71 17.12
C ALA A 5 -7.01 -15.08 16.14
N ILE A 6 -7.98 -14.31 16.64
CA ILE A 6 -8.78 -13.37 15.83
C ILE A 6 -8.71 -11.98 16.50
N THR A 7 -7.50 -11.42 16.56
CA THR A 7 -7.27 -10.04 17.04
C THR A 7 -6.18 -9.33 16.22
N GLY A 8 -5.67 -10.00 15.17
CA GLY A 8 -4.47 -9.58 14.44
C GLY A 8 -4.70 -8.70 13.22
N ALA A 9 -5.85 -8.78 12.52
CA ALA A 9 -5.97 -8.22 11.16
C ALA A 9 -6.90 -6.99 11.01
N ILE A 10 -7.79 -6.73 11.97
CA ILE A 10 -8.85 -5.72 11.79
C ILE A 10 -8.34 -4.29 12.05
N ALA A 11 -7.36 -4.10 12.94
CA ALA A 11 -6.79 -2.76 13.18
C ALA A 11 -5.94 -2.24 11.99
N PHE A 12 -5.30 -3.13 11.23
CA PHE A 12 -4.48 -2.75 10.06
C PHE A 12 -5.31 -2.40 8.83
N THR A 13 -6.55 -2.89 8.76
CA THR A 13 -7.48 -2.57 7.66
C THR A 13 -8.42 -1.42 8.00
N ALA A 14 -8.80 -1.23 9.27
CA ALA A 14 -9.73 -0.19 9.67
C ALA A 14 -9.08 1.21 9.74
N LEU A 15 -7.88 1.36 10.30
CA LEU A 15 -7.41 2.70 10.67
C LEU A 15 -6.88 3.58 9.54
N ALA A 16 -6.67 2.99 8.36
CA ALA A 16 -6.45 3.78 7.15
C ALA A 16 -7.46 3.42 6.04
N GLY A 17 -8.41 2.53 6.32
CA GLY A 17 -9.53 2.17 5.45
C GLY A 17 -10.83 2.89 5.80
N THR A 18 -10.94 3.48 7.00
CA THR A 18 -12.10 4.25 7.44
C THR A 18 -11.68 5.50 8.22
N ALA A 19 -10.74 6.27 7.68
CA ALA A 19 -11.02 7.70 7.62
C ALA A 19 -12.00 7.87 6.45
N ILE A 20 -13.29 7.60 6.72
CA ILE A 20 -14.32 7.73 5.71
C ILE A 20 -14.37 9.20 5.31
N ALA A 21 -13.78 9.49 4.16
CA ALA A 21 -14.58 9.76 2.99
C ALA A 21 -15.93 10.42 3.29
N GLN A 22 -15.90 11.67 3.69
CA GLN A 22 -17.06 12.55 3.72
C GLN A 22 -17.68 12.56 2.32
N SER A 23 -18.72 11.74 2.13
CA SER A 23 -19.50 11.75 0.90
C SER A 23 -20.37 13.01 0.94
N ILE A 24 -20.10 13.90 0.00
CA ILE A 24 -20.90 15.09 -0.24
C ILE A 24 -22.21 14.61 -0.88
N LEU A 25 -23.35 14.86 -0.20
CA LEU A 25 -24.64 15.22 -0.79
C LEU A 25 -25.62 15.62 0.31
N THR A 26 -25.28 16.73 0.93
CA THR A 26 -26.03 17.71 1.74
C THR A 26 -24.93 18.50 2.45
N ALA A 27 -25.09 19.82 2.63
CA ALA A 27 -24.04 20.69 3.18
C ALA A 27 -23.64 20.25 4.60
N SER A 28 -22.77 19.24 4.72
CA SER A 28 -22.01 18.99 5.93
C SER A 28 -21.02 20.14 6.05
N PRO A 29 -20.96 20.83 7.20
CA PRO A 29 -19.95 21.84 7.42
C PRO A 29 -18.57 21.24 7.21
N VAL A 30 -17.68 22.02 6.59
CA VAL A 30 -16.25 21.68 6.52
C VAL A 30 -15.75 21.65 7.97
N PRO A 31 -15.20 20.53 8.46
CA PRO A 31 -14.72 20.48 9.83
C PRO A 31 -13.68 21.58 10.07
N PRO A 32 -13.71 22.24 11.24
CA PRO A 32 -12.63 23.13 11.62
C PRO A 32 -11.34 22.34 11.81
N ASP A 33 -10.20 23.02 11.91
CA ASP A 33 -8.97 22.36 12.38
C ASP A 33 -9.19 21.83 13.80
N TYR A 34 -8.71 20.61 14.07
CA TYR A 34 -8.80 20.00 15.39
C TYR A 34 -7.73 18.94 15.63
N VAL A 35 -7.51 18.62 16.91
CA VAL A 35 -6.84 17.41 17.36
C VAL A 35 -7.79 16.60 18.23
N ALA A 36 -7.99 15.34 17.88
CA ALA A 36 -8.85 14.42 18.61
C ALA A 36 -8.07 13.18 19.05
N VAL A 37 -8.40 12.67 20.23
CA VAL A 37 -7.90 11.37 20.70
C VAL A 37 -9.08 10.41 20.74
N MET A 38 -8.96 9.31 20.01
CA MET A 38 -9.99 8.27 19.88
C MET A 38 -9.52 7.01 20.62
N GLN A 39 -10.39 6.43 21.43
CA GLN A 39 -10.18 5.20 22.17
C GLN A 39 -10.89 4.04 21.46
N ALA A 40 -10.16 2.98 21.12
CA ALA A 40 -10.79 1.73 20.69
C ALA A 40 -11.51 1.07 21.86
N LEU A 41 -12.68 0.49 21.58
CA LEU A 41 -13.53 -0.19 22.56
C LEU A 41 -13.74 -1.65 22.15
N ASP A 42 -13.72 -2.55 23.12
CA ASP A 42 -14.14 -3.94 22.91
C ASP A 42 -15.67 -4.06 22.75
N LYS A 43 -16.13 -5.30 22.52
CA LYS A 43 -17.56 -5.62 22.38
C LYS A 43 -18.40 -5.24 23.61
N ASP A 44 -17.80 -5.17 24.79
CA ASP A 44 -18.45 -4.84 26.05
C ASP A 44 -18.34 -3.33 26.36
N GLY A 45 -17.73 -2.56 25.44
CA GLY A 45 -17.57 -1.11 25.55
C GLY A 45 -16.39 -0.69 26.43
N LYS A 46 -15.47 -1.60 26.77
CA LYS A 46 -14.29 -1.28 27.58
C LYS A 46 -13.15 -0.75 26.71
N PRO A 47 -12.37 0.24 27.19
CA PRO A 47 -11.16 0.69 26.53
C PRO A 47 -10.19 -0.45 26.27
N VAL A 48 -9.70 -0.54 25.04
CA VAL A 48 -8.64 -1.46 24.61
C VAL A 48 -7.70 -0.73 23.68
N ASP A 49 -6.47 -1.23 23.56
CA ASP A 49 -5.54 -0.72 22.55
C ASP A 49 -6.06 -1.01 21.12
N PRO A 50 -5.78 -0.12 20.16
CA PRO A 50 -4.94 1.08 20.29
C PRO A 50 -5.72 2.37 20.62
N THR A 51 -5.00 3.36 21.14
CA THR A 51 -5.42 4.77 21.09
C THR A 51 -4.97 5.39 19.77
N VAL A 52 -5.80 6.27 19.21
CA VAL A 52 -5.56 6.91 17.92
C VAL A 52 -5.63 8.43 18.09
N THR A 53 -4.56 9.12 17.71
CA THR A 53 -4.57 10.59 17.61
C THR A 53 -4.92 10.98 16.19
N MET A 54 -5.90 11.86 16.02
CA MET A 54 -6.30 12.41 14.72
C MET A 54 -6.06 13.92 14.72
N THR A 55 -5.28 14.39 13.77
CA THR A 55 -5.02 15.80 13.51
C THR A 55 -5.67 16.17 12.19
N HIS A 56 -6.51 17.20 12.19
CA HIS A 56 -7.23 17.67 11.00
C HIS A 56 -6.83 19.10 10.66
N ARG A 57 -6.64 19.35 9.36
CA ARG A 57 -6.36 20.68 8.84
C ARG A 57 -6.78 20.80 7.38
N GLY A 58 -7.60 21.81 7.06
CA GLY A 58 -7.85 22.21 5.67
C GLY A 58 -8.33 21.07 4.74
N GLY A 59 -9.17 20.17 5.26
CA GLY A 59 -9.69 19.03 4.51
C GLY A 59 -8.76 17.82 4.42
N MET A 60 -7.66 17.84 5.19
CA MET A 60 -6.70 16.74 5.32
C MET A 60 -6.68 16.24 6.75
N PHE A 61 -6.40 14.95 6.93
CA PHE A 61 -6.19 14.33 8.23
C PHE A 61 -4.83 13.65 8.30
N LEU A 62 -4.30 13.58 9.51
CA LEU A 62 -3.21 12.70 9.92
C LEU A 62 -3.68 11.87 11.12
N SER A 63 -3.54 10.55 11.04
CA SER A 63 -3.92 9.63 12.10
C SER A 63 -2.69 8.88 12.59
N GLU A 64 -2.41 8.91 13.88
CA GLU A 64 -1.31 8.16 14.50
C GLU A 64 -1.89 7.09 15.43
N THR A 65 -1.50 5.85 15.19
CA THR A 65 -1.90 4.70 16.00
C THR A 65 -0.67 4.06 16.60
N LEU A 66 -0.58 4.02 17.92
CA LEU A 66 0.48 3.29 18.63
C LEU A 66 0.02 1.86 18.90
N ARG A 67 0.78 0.87 18.41
CA ARG A 67 0.53 -0.55 18.70
C ARG A 67 1.85 -1.30 18.77
N ASP A 68 2.04 -2.07 19.84
CA ASP A 68 3.19 -2.98 19.99
C ASP A 68 4.56 -2.30 19.75
N GLY A 69 4.72 -1.04 20.19
CA GLY A 69 5.97 -0.26 20.01
C GLY A 69 6.15 0.36 18.61
N ARG A 70 5.19 0.17 17.70
CA ARG A 70 5.19 0.73 16.35
C ARG A 70 4.10 1.78 16.21
N ILE A 71 4.46 2.93 15.66
CA ILE A 71 3.50 3.97 15.28
C ILE A 71 3.15 3.74 13.81
N SER A 72 1.86 3.51 13.54
CA SER A 72 1.32 3.53 12.19
C SER A 72 0.69 4.89 11.94
N VAL A 73 1.09 5.55 10.85
CA VAL A 73 0.60 6.87 10.50
C VAL A 73 -0.15 6.80 9.17
N GLY A 74 -1.33 7.41 9.12
CA GLY A 74 -2.13 7.61 7.92
C GLY A 74 -2.25 9.10 7.62
N PHE A 75 -2.19 9.48 6.35
CA PHE A 75 -2.39 10.84 5.88
C PHE A 75 -3.24 10.82 4.62
N GLY A 76 -4.29 11.64 4.59
CA GLY A 76 -5.27 11.61 3.50
C GLY A 76 -6.19 12.81 3.50
N ALA A 77 -7.00 12.90 2.45
CA ALA A 77 -8.07 13.89 2.38
C ALA A 77 -9.33 13.37 3.07
N ASP A 78 -10.15 14.27 3.60
CA ASP A 78 -11.46 13.94 4.20
C ASP A 78 -12.39 13.26 3.20
N ARG A 79 -12.21 13.55 1.92
CA ARG A 79 -12.94 12.90 0.84
C ARG A 79 -12.31 11.56 0.51
N ASN A 80 -13.17 10.70 0.01
CA ASN A 80 -12.80 9.42 -0.55
C ASN A 80 -11.69 9.66 -1.60
N GLY A 81 -10.45 9.26 -1.33
CA GLY A 81 -9.28 9.63 -2.14
C GLY A 81 -8.08 8.72 -1.88
N PRO A 82 -6.90 9.06 -2.42
CA PRO A 82 -5.70 8.33 -2.10
C PRO A 82 -5.32 8.48 -0.64
N VAL A 83 -4.58 7.50 -0.12
CA VAL A 83 -4.11 7.50 1.26
C VAL A 83 -2.62 7.23 1.26
N LEU A 84 -1.87 8.10 1.93
CA LEU A 84 -0.49 7.88 2.32
C LEU A 84 -0.45 7.19 3.68
N ARG A 85 0.41 6.20 3.83
CA ARG A 85 0.62 5.47 5.07
C ARG A 85 2.10 5.26 5.26
N TRP A 86 2.56 5.38 6.48
CA TRP A 86 3.92 4.96 6.83
C TRP A 86 3.94 4.41 8.25
N SER A 87 5.03 3.78 8.61
CA SER A 87 5.21 3.34 9.98
C SER A 87 6.58 3.70 10.53
N ARG A 88 6.57 4.03 11.81
CA ARG A 88 7.75 4.40 12.59
C ARG A 88 7.93 3.41 13.73
N GLN A 89 9.15 2.93 13.90
CA GLN A 89 9.57 2.10 15.02
C GLN A 89 9.76 2.96 16.28
N ALA A 90 9.91 2.33 17.44
CA ALA A 90 10.10 3.01 18.72
C ALA A 90 11.35 3.91 18.75
N ASP A 91 12.39 3.56 17.98
CA ASP A 91 13.63 4.33 17.82
C ASP A 91 13.50 5.50 16.83
N GLY A 92 12.32 5.69 16.24
CA GLY A 92 12.06 6.73 15.24
C GLY A 92 12.31 6.30 13.79
N GLN A 93 12.85 5.11 13.53
CA GLN A 93 13.12 4.64 12.17
C GLN A 93 11.84 4.42 11.38
N ILE A 94 11.79 4.94 10.15
CA ILE A 94 10.66 4.72 9.24
C ILE A 94 10.98 3.54 8.34
N THR A 95 10.19 2.47 8.45
CA THR A 95 10.48 1.18 7.81
C THR A 95 9.52 0.82 6.68
N PHE A 96 8.43 1.57 6.52
CA PHE A 96 7.41 1.27 5.53
C PHE A 96 6.71 2.53 5.04
N LEU A 97 6.35 2.55 3.76
CA LEU A 97 5.50 3.52 3.10
C LEU A 97 4.54 2.80 2.17
N GLU A 98 3.29 3.25 2.14
CA GLU A 98 2.32 2.92 1.12
C GLU A 98 1.58 4.18 0.70
N LEU A 99 1.45 4.37 -0.61
CA LEU A 99 0.62 5.40 -1.19
C LEU A 99 -0.30 4.73 -2.20
N LEU A 100 -1.61 4.80 -1.95
CA LEU A 100 -2.59 3.98 -2.65
C LEU A 100 -3.73 4.84 -3.18
N LEU A 101 -3.97 4.72 -4.48
CA LEU A 101 -5.14 5.18 -5.20
C LEU A 101 -5.81 3.96 -5.83
N ARG A 102 -7.05 3.67 -5.44
CA ARG A 102 -7.80 2.54 -6.01
C ARG A 102 -8.53 2.98 -7.27
N ASP A 103 -8.55 2.11 -8.27
CA ASP A 103 -9.43 2.29 -9.43
C ASP A 103 -10.87 2.30 -8.95
N ARG A 104 -11.50 3.47 -9.02
CA ARG A 104 -12.94 3.55 -8.88
C ARG A 104 -13.53 3.20 -10.24
N LYS A 105 -13.92 1.94 -10.40
CA LYS A 105 -15.13 1.69 -11.19
C LYS A 105 -16.25 2.43 -10.46
N LEU A 106 -16.49 3.66 -10.90
CA LEU A 106 -17.64 4.44 -10.51
C LEU A 106 -18.83 3.68 -11.07
N ASP A 107 -19.31 2.68 -10.35
CA ASP A 107 -20.65 2.18 -10.54
C ASP A 107 -21.54 3.34 -10.09
N ALA A 108 -21.75 4.30 -11.00
CA ALA A 108 -22.37 5.61 -10.77
C ALA A 108 -23.82 5.51 -10.27
N THR A 109 -24.31 4.28 -10.08
CA THR A 109 -25.63 3.92 -9.58
C THR A 109 -25.60 3.40 -8.12
N LYS A 110 -24.43 3.29 -7.47
CA LYS A 110 -24.30 2.77 -6.09
C LYS A 110 -23.44 3.66 -5.19
N THR A 111 -23.63 4.97 -5.23
CA THR A 111 -23.19 5.79 -4.08
C THR A 111 -24.05 5.40 -2.89
N GLU A 112 -23.46 4.73 -1.90
CA GLU A 112 -24.13 4.43 -0.63
C GLU A 112 -24.47 5.74 0.06
N ALA A 113 -25.73 6.15 -0.07
CA ALA A 113 -26.21 7.37 0.53
C ALA A 113 -26.13 7.24 2.05
N LEU A 114 -25.55 8.26 2.70
CA LEU A 114 -25.53 8.39 4.14
C LEU A 114 -26.98 8.51 4.65
N GLN A 115 -27.43 7.57 5.47
CA GLN A 115 -28.77 7.58 6.04
C GLN A 115 -28.73 8.16 7.45
N PRO A 116 -29.51 9.20 7.76
CA PRO A 116 -29.59 9.69 9.13
C PRO A 116 -30.24 8.63 10.02
N LEU A 117 -29.64 8.37 11.18
CA LEU A 117 -30.28 7.68 12.28
C LEU A 117 -30.83 8.80 13.18
N ALA A 118 -32.11 8.79 13.53
CA ALA A 118 -32.73 9.81 14.39
C ALA A 118 -32.23 9.76 15.86
N GLU A 119 -31.03 9.20 16.08
CA GLU A 119 -30.35 9.03 17.33
C GLU A 119 -29.36 10.17 17.54
N VAL A 120 -29.42 10.78 18.73
CA VAL A 120 -28.48 11.81 19.18
C VAL A 120 -27.74 11.26 20.39
N SER A 121 -26.46 11.55 20.50
CA SER A 121 -25.63 11.15 21.64
C SER A 121 -24.80 12.32 22.16
N ILE A 122 -24.35 12.19 23.41
CA ILE A 122 -23.36 13.09 24.01
C ILE A 122 -22.14 12.24 24.37
N ILE A 123 -20.98 12.59 23.83
CA ILE A 123 -19.74 11.83 23.95
C ILE A 123 -18.61 12.80 24.27
N ALA A 124 -17.92 12.58 25.39
CA ALA A 124 -16.87 13.49 25.87
C ALA A 124 -17.31 14.97 25.94
N GLY A 125 -18.59 15.22 26.24
CA GLY A 125 -19.18 16.57 26.30
C GLY A 125 -19.69 17.10 24.96
N GLU A 126 -19.42 16.41 23.85
CA GLU A 126 -19.81 16.80 22.50
C GLU A 126 -21.14 16.18 22.10
N ARG A 127 -22.04 16.99 21.54
CA ARG A 127 -23.31 16.52 20.99
C ARG A 127 -23.10 16.07 19.54
N CYS A 128 -23.63 14.89 19.19
CA CYS A 128 -23.53 14.36 17.83
C CYS A 128 -24.81 13.66 17.38
N THR A 129 -25.00 13.61 16.07
CA THR A 129 -26.10 12.89 15.41
C THR A 129 -25.55 11.69 14.66
N TRP A 130 -26.21 10.54 14.80
CA TRP A 130 -25.79 9.32 14.15
C TRP A 130 -26.18 9.28 12.67
N ARG A 131 -25.26 8.79 11.85
CA ARG A 131 -25.45 8.55 10.41
C ARG A 131 -24.91 7.17 10.08
N GLN A 132 -25.55 6.49 9.14
CA GLN A 132 -25.19 5.14 8.73
C GLN A 132 -24.91 5.08 7.23
N THR A 133 -23.85 4.38 6.83
CA THR A 133 -23.67 3.87 5.48
C THR A 133 -23.99 2.38 5.49
N ALA A 134 -24.81 1.95 4.52
CA ALA A 134 -25.17 0.56 4.35
C ALA A 134 -24.69 0.09 2.98
N SER A 135 -23.75 -0.86 2.97
CA SER A 135 -23.30 -1.43 1.72
C SER A 135 -24.29 -2.41 1.13
N LYS A 136 -24.65 -2.22 -0.15
CA LYS A 136 -25.44 -3.22 -0.89
C LYS A 136 -24.52 -4.38 -1.22
N SER A 137 -24.90 -5.59 -0.83
CA SER A 137 -24.12 -6.79 -1.11
C SER A 137 -23.83 -6.92 -2.61
N PRO A 138 -22.58 -7.12 -3.03
CA PRO A 138 -22.24 -7.35 -4.43
C PRO A 138 -22.79 -8.70 -4.93
N SER A 139 -23.03 -9.67 -4.04
CA SER A 139 -23.69 -10.94 -4.35
C SER A 139 -24.48 -11.51 -3.15
N PRO A 140 -25.47 -12.39 -3.35
CA PRO A 140 -26.11 -13.11 -2.25
C PRO A 140 -25.07 -13.95 -1.49
N GLY A 141 -24.98 -13.78 -0.16
CA GLY A 141 -24.04 -14.51 0.70
C GLY A 141 -22.75 -13.78 1.07
N THR A 142 -22.50 -12.56 0.57
CA THR A 142 -21.40 -11.71 1.05
C THR A 142 -21.80 -10.95 2.32
N PHE A 143 -20.86 -10.81 3.24
CA PHE A 143 -21.05 -10.12 4.52
C PHE A 143 -21.25 -8.61 4.28
N ILE A 144 -22.32 -8.02 4.83
CA ILE A 144 -22.51 -6.57 4.85
C ILE A 144 -22.01 -6.06 6.20
N ALA A 145 -20.90 -5.33 6.19
CA ALA A 145 -20.57 -4.48 7.32
C ALA A 145 -21.38 -3.18 7.18
N ARG A 146 -22.12 -2.81 8.23
CA ARG A 146 -22.77 -1.49 8.32
C ARG A 146 -21.87 -0.57 9.13
N GLU A 147 -21.64 0.64 8.66
CA GLU A 147 -20.87 1.61 9.41
C GLU A 147 -21.79 2.71 9.92
N GLN A 148 -21.70 2.97 11.22
CA GLN A 148 -22.41 4.07 11.88
C GLN A 148 -21.39 5.05 12.45
N ASN A 149 -21.60 6.32 12.18
CA ASN A 149 -20.75 7.42 12.63
C ASN A 149 -21.60 8.44 13.40
N CYS A 150 -21.15 8.82 14.59
CA CYS A 150 -21.71 9.94 15.34
C CYS A 150 -20.95 11.20 14.99
N ILE A 151 -21.63 12.15 14.37
CA ILE A 151 -21.01 13.35 13.79
C ILE A 151 -21.55 14.59 14.52
N THR A 152 -20.64 15.46 14.98
CA THR A 152 -20.97 16.74 15.62
C THR A 152 -21.59 17.72 14.62
N ASP A 153 -22.18 18.80 15.13
CA ASP A 153 -22.81 19.82 14.28
C ASP A 153 -21.82 20.52 13.34
N ASP A 154 -20.53 20.57 13.70
CA ASP A 154 -19.43 21.10 12.90
C ASP A 154 -18.72 20.03 12.04
N GLY A 155 -19.25 18.81 11.96
CA GLY A 155 -18.80 17.80 10.99
C GLY A 155 -17.70 16.85 11.48
N ILE A 156 -17.35 16.86 12.76
CA ILE A 156 -16.32 16.00 13.36
C ILE A 156 -16.93 14.64 13.73
N VAL A 157 -16.30 13.54 13.29
CA VAL A 157 -16.69 12.18 13.69
C VAL A 157 -16.11 11.89 15.07
N ILE A 158 -16.99 11.61 16.06
CA ILE A 158 -16.60 11.40 17.45
C ILE A 158 -16.94 10.01 18.01
N GLU A 159 -17.63 9.17 17.24
CA GLU A 159 -17.71 7.72 17.47
C GLU A 159 -17.96 7.01 16.15
N THR A 160 -17.26 5.90 15.93
CA THR A 160 -17.47 5.01 14.78
C THR A 160 -17.82 3.61 15.29
N ARG A 161 -18.81 2.98 14.67
CA ARG A 161 -19.19 1.58 14.89
C ARG A 161 -19.21 0.89 13.54
N LEU A 162 -18.35 -0.09 13.37
CA LEU A 162 -18.45 -1.04 12.27
C LEU A 162 -19.18 -2.27 12.79
N LEU A 163 -20.36 -2.49 12.26
CA LEU A 163 -21.29 -3.54 12.69
C LEU A 163 -21.27 -4.69 11.70
N ALA A 164 -21.24 -5.91 12.24
CA ALA A 164 -21.53 -7.12 11.51
C ALA A 164 -23.01 -7.17 11.05
N ALA A 165 -23.33 -8.14 10.19
CA ALA A 165 -24.70 -8.38 9.73
C ALA A 165 -25.70 -8.58 10.89
N ASN A 166 -25.26 -9.14 12.01
CA ASN A 166 -26.04 -9.38 13.23
C ASN A 166 -26.00 -8.22 14.25
N ASP A 167 -25.63 -7.01 13.82
CA ASP A 167 -25.50 -5.81 14.68
C ASP A 167 -24.42 -5.91 15.77
N VAL A 168 -23.55 -6.93 15.72
CA VAL A 168 -22.41 -7.03 16.64
C VAL A 168 -21.29 -6.10 16.17
N PRO A 169 -20.77 -5.19 17.02
CA PRO A 169 -19.64 -4.35 16.67
C PRO A 169 -18.39 -5.21 16.44
N ILE A 170 -17.88 -5.20 15.22
CA ILE A 170 -16.56 -5.77 14.89
C ILE A 170 -15.44 -4.78 15.14
N TYR A 171 -15.79 -3.49 15.17
CA TYR A 171 -14.88 -2.41 15.51
C TYR A 171 -15.68 -1.23 16.07
N ARG A 172 -15.12 -0.60 17.10
CA ARG A 172 -15.72 0.57 17.74
C ARG A 172 -14.63 1.51 18.23
N THR A 173 -14.73 2.77 17.88
CA THR A 173 -13.90 3.85 18.43
C THR A 173 -14.77 4.96 18.96
N ARG A 174 -14.33 5.57 20.05
CA ARG A 174 -15.04 6.66 20.72
C ARG A 174 -14.07 7.76 21.12
N LEU A 175 -14.50 9.01 20.97
CA LEU A 175 -13.77 10.18 21.41
C LEU A 175 -13.44 10.12 22.90
N ALA A 176 -12.17 10.31 23.23
CA ALA A 176 -11.67 10.49 24.59
C ALA A 176 -11.42 11.98 24.90
N SER A 177 -10.85 12.73 23.95
CA SER A 177 -10.66 14.18 24.05
C SER A 177 -10.71 14.84 22.67
N LEU A 178 -11.14 16.10 22.64
CA LEU A 178 -11.21 16.94 21.45
C LEU A 178 -10.68 18.34 21.77
N ASP A 179 -9.76 18.82 20.94
CA ASP A 179 -9.19 20.17 20.99
C ASP A 179 -9.41 20.85 19.64
N ARG A 180 -10.37 21.79 19.59
CA ARG A 180 -10.63 22.60 18.40
C ARG A 180 -9.69 23.80 18.41
N ARG A 181 -8.62 23.70 17.64
CA ARG A 181 -7.60 24.75 17.52
C ARG A 181 -7.02 24.77 16.12
N THR A 182 -6.44 25.91 15.75
CA THR A 182 -5.62 25.98 14.54
C THR A 182 -4.47 24.97 14.64
N VAL A 183 -4.29 24.20 13.57
CA VAL A 183 -3.21 23.21 13.45
C VAL A 183 -2.13 23.78 12.53
N ALA A 184 -0.87 23.74 12.98
CA ALA A 184 0.24 24.20 12.16
C ALA A 184 0.56 23.19 11.04
N PRO A 185 1.10 23.62 9.88
CA PRO A 185 1.49 22.72 8.80
C PRO A 185 2.41 21.56 9.26
N SER A 186 3.38 21.86 10.11
CA SER A 186 4.33 20.89 10.64
C SER A 186 3.73 19.80 11.52
N GLU A 187 2.49 19.98 12.00
CA GLU A 187 1.79 18.98 12.84
C GLU A 187 1.06 17.91 12.01
N ILE A 188 0.90 18.13 10.71
CA ILE A 188 0.12 17.25 9.82
C ILE A 188 0.91 16.78 8.58
N GLU A 189 1.93 17.54 8.15
CA GLU A 189 2.70 17.22 6.95
C GLU A 189 3.56 15.96 7.13
N PRO A 190 3.54 15.02 6.17
CA PRO A 190 4.44 13.87 6.18
C PRO A 190 5.91 14.31 6.13
N PRO A 191 6.84 13.57 6.78
CA PRO A 191 8.27 13.85 6.68
C PRO A 191 8.74 13.89 5.23
N SER A 192 9.40 14.98 4.82
CA SER A 192 9.75 15.17 3.41
C SER A 192 10.69 14.09 2.87
N GLU A 193 11.57 13.53 3.71
CA GLU A 193 12.53 12.52 3.30
C GLU A 193 11.87 11.23 2.80
N ILE A 194 10.74 10.80 3.39
CA ILE A 194 10.09 9.54 2.99
C ILE A 194 9.43 9.62 1.61
N LEU A 195 9.27 10.85 1.09
CA LEU A 195 8.73 11.16 -0.23
C LEU A 195 9.84 11.28 -1.28
N THR A 196 10.94 10.58 -1.08
CA THR A 196 12.07 10.54 -2.02
C THR A 196 12.52 9.11 -2.24
N GLN A 197 12.97 8.81 -3.46
CA GLN A 197 13.49 7.48 -3.78
C GLN A 197 14.81 7.23 -3.04
N GLU A 198 15.63 8.26 -2.89
CA GLU A 198 16.93 8.25 -2.24
C GLU A 198 16.81 7.83 -0.78
N PHE A 199 15.75 8.25 -0.09
CA PHE A 199 15.51 7.79 1.27
C PHE A 199 15.40 6.28 1.32
N TRP A 200 14.66 5.62 0.42
CA TRP A 200 14.38 4.18 0.46
C TRP A 200 15.49 3.31 -0.16
N LEU A 201 16.22 3.85 -1.15
CA LEU A 201 17.31 3.14 -1.82
C LEU A 201 18.69 3.36 -1.19
N ARG A 202 18.77 4.13 -0.10
CA ARG A 202 20.03 4.24 0.64
C ARG A 202 20.41 2.86 1.18
N PRO A 203 21.62 2.34 0.86
CA PRO A 203 22.11 1.08 1.41
C PRO A 203 22.17 1.13 2.94
N ILE A 204 21.87 0.02 3.59
CA ILE A 204 22.01 -0.13 5.04
C ILE A 204 23.47 -0.50 5.36
N ARG A 205 24.10 -1.24 4.46
CA ARG A 205 25.48 -1.71 4.53
C ARG A 205 26.18 -1.42 3.21
N ASP A 206 27.48 -1.19 3.29
CA ASP A 206 28.32 -1.17 2.10
C ASP A 206 28.50 -2.60 1.59
N HIS A 207 28.29 -2.77 0.30
CA HIS A 207 28.47 -4.04 -0.39
C HIS A 207 29.48 -3.84 -1.51
N ASP A 208 30.58 -4.60 -1.45
CA ASP A 208 31.54 -4.64 -2.56
C ASP A 208 30.90 -5.28 -3.80
N ALA A 209 31.34 -4.85 -4.97
CA ALA A 209 30.92 -5.46 -6.22
C ALA A 209 31.25 -6.96 -6.21
N ASN A 210 30.32 -7.79 -6.69
CA ASN A 210 30.51 -9.24 -6.77
C ASN A 210 30.81 -9.64 -8.23
N PRO A 211 32.04 -10.09 -8.57
CA PRO A 211 32.38 -10.50 -9.93
C PRO A 211 31.55 -11.65 -10.49
N SER A 212 30.98 -12.50 -9.61
CA SER A 212 30.08 -13.59 -10.02
C SER A 212 28.65 -13.12 -10.34
N GLN A 213 28.33 -11.86 -10.04
CA GLN A 213 27.04 -11.24 -10.34
C GLN A 213 27.25 -9.88 -11.02
N PRO A 214 27.81 -9.86 -12.25
CA PRO A 214 28.15 -8.62 -12.94
C PRO A 214 26.91 -7.76 -13.22
N ASP A 215 27.02 -6.45 -13.15
CA ASP A 215 25.94 -5.56 -13.56
C ASP A 215 25.48 -5.83 -15.01
N PHE A 216 24.20 -5.60 -15.27
CA PHE A 216 23.60 -5.89 -16.59
C PHE A 216 22.46 -4.94 -16.93
N ASP A 217 22.18 -4.86 -18.24
CA ASP A 217 21.00 -4.22 -18.82
C ASP A 217 20.39 -5.15 -19.86
N ILE A 218 19.13 -5.56 -19.61
CA ILE A 218 18.39 -6.48 -20.47
C ILE A 218 17.05 -5.84 -20.81
N THR A 219 16.68 -5.89 -22.07
CA THR A 219 15.34 -5.56 -22.53
C THR A 219 14.71 -6.79 -23.16
N LEU A 220 13.51 -7.14 -22.71
CA LEU A 220 12.70 -8.22 -23.25
C LEU A 220 11.38 -7.68 -23.79
N GLU A 221 10.88 -8.28 -24.85
CA GLU A 221 9.66 -7.85 -25.52
C GLU A 221 8.77 -9.04 -25.84
N THR A 222 7.45 -8.82 -25.82
CA THR A 222 6.47 -9.75 -26.38
C THR A 222 6.14 -9.37 -27.81
N VAL A 223 5.68 -10.34 -28.61
CA VAL A 223 5.13 -10.08 -29.97
C VAL A 223 3.97 -9.07 -29.92
N GLY A 224 3.29 -8.96 -28.78
CA GLY A 224 2.18 -8.03 -28.54
C GLY A 224 2.60 -6.58 -28.21
N GLY A 225 3.90 -6.31 -28.04
CA GLY A 225 4.43 -4.97 -27.76
C GLY A 225 4.54 -4.59 -26.28
N SER A 226 4.38 -5.54 -25.35
CA SER A 226 4.74 -5.32 -23.93
C SER A 226 6.26 -5.48 -23.76
N THR A 227 6.85 -4.68 -22.87
CA THR A 227 8.30 -4.65 -22.66
C THR A 227 8.66 -4.85 -21.19
N ILE A 228 9.76 -5.56 -20.92
CA ILE A 228 10.40 -5.65 -19.61
C ILE A 228 11.84 -5.13 -19.74
N ARG A 229 12.22 -4.18 -18.89
CA ARG A 229 13.62 -3.78 -18.71
C ARG A 229 14.12 -4.27 -17.36
N LEU A 230 15.25 -4.96 -17.36
CA LEU A 230 15.91 -5.46 -16.17
C LEU A 230 17.29 -4.81 -16.05
N LEU A 231 17.59 -4.26 -14.88
CA LEU A 231 18.92 -3.74 -14.55
C LEU A 231 19.43 -4.37 -13.26
N ARG A 232 20.75 -4.51 -13.15
CA ARG A 232 21.44 -4.83 -11.88
C ARG A 232 22.56 -3.85 -11.63
N HIS A 233 22.61 -3.34 -10.40
CA HIS A 233 23.69 -2.58 -9.79
C HIS A 233 23.92 -3.27 -8.45
N TYR A 234 24.84 -4.22 -8.37
CA TYR A 234 24.91 -5.12 -7.22
C TYR A 234 24.89 -4.38 -5.87
N PRO A 235 24.05 -4.78 -4.89
CA PRO A 235 23.07 -5.90 -4.89
C PRO A 235 21.64 -5.52 -5.34
N TRP A 236 21.46 -4.31 -5.87
CA TRP A 236 20.17 -3.81 -6.36
C TRP A 236 19.77 -4.43 -7.69
N HIS A 237 18.50 -4.74 -7.78
CA HIS A 237 17.83 -5.20 -8.97
C HIS A 237 16.70 -4.22 -9.31
N TYR A 238 16.49 -4.00 -10.59
CA TYR A 238 15.43 -3.18 -11.12
C TYR A 238 14.68 -3.97 -12.19
N ARG A 239 13.36 -3.91 -12.13
CA ARG A 239 12.46 -4.48 -13.13
C ARG A 239 11.40 -3.44 -13.44
N GLU A 240 11.37 -2.97 -14.68
CA GLU A 240 10.28 -2.16 -15.22
C GLU A 240 9.54 -2.99 -16.27
N GLN A 241 8.24 -3.15 -16.08
CA GLN A 241 7.35 -3.77 -17.04
C GLN A 241 6.35 -2.72 -17.53
N ARG A 242 6.25 -2.60 -18.85
CA ARG A 242 5.25 -1.77 -19.53
C ARG A 242 4.39 -2.67 -20.39
N ASP A 243 3.11 -2.73 -20.08
CA ASP A 243 2.16 -3.45 -20.91
C ASP A 243 1.56 -2.53 -21.96
N ARG A 244 1.18 -3.08 -23.12
CA ARG A 244 0.52 -2.32 -24.20
C ARG A 244 -0.75 -1.58 -23.76
N GLY A 245 -1.42 -2.06 -22.70
CA GLY A 245 -2.59 -1.41 -22.09
C GLY A 245 -2.28 -0.15 -21.29
N GLY A 246 -1.02 0.30 -21.24
CA GLY A 246 -0.60 1.47 -20.45
C GLY A 246 -0.33 1.15 -18.99
N SER A 247 -0.38 -0.13 -18.59
CA SER A 247 0.03 -0.57 -17.26
C SER A 247 1.55 -0.43 -17.12
N LEU A 248 1.98 0.12 -15.99
CA LEU A 248 3.37 0.27 -15.61
C LEU A 248 3.58 -0.38 -14.25
N ARG A 249 4.54 -1.30 -14.17
CA ARG A 249 5.00 -1.88 -12.91
C ARG A 249 6.51 -1.71 -12.83
N ILE A 250 7.00 -1.10 -11.76
CA ILE A 250 8.41 -0.96 -11.48
C ILE A 250 8.70 -1.54 -10.10
N THR A 251 9.73 -2.35 -9.99
CA THR A 251 10.26 -2.83 -8.72
C THR A 251 11.75 -2.56 -8.69
N ILE A 252 12.22 -1.96 -7.58
CA ILE A 252 13.64 -1.75 -7.28
C ILE A 252 13.89 -2.41 -5.94
N TRP A 253 14.78 -3.40 -5.87
CA TRP A 253 14.94 -4.17 -4.63
C TRP A 253 16.38 -4.62 -4.40
N ASN A 254 16.78 -4.61 -3.13
CA ASN A 254 17.98 -5.23 -2.64
C ASN A 254 17.58 -6.50 -1.87
N LYS A 255 17.83 -7.67 -2.47
CA LYS A 255 17.50 -8.97 -1.87
C LYS A 255 18.32 -9.26 -0.60
N LEU A 256 19.56 -8.76 -0.52
CA LEU A 256 20.44 -8.98 0.63
C LEU A 256 19.98 -8.20 1.87
N GLU A 257 19.40 -7.03 1.64
CA GLU A 257 18.96 -6.12 2.70
C GLU A 257 17.46 -6.11 2.89
N ALA A 258 16.69 -6.93 2.17
CA ALA A 258 15.22 -6.97 2.23
C ALA A 258 14.57 -5.56 2.18
N GLN A 259 15.12 -4.68 1.34
CA GLN A 259 14.64 -3.32 1.16
C GLN A 259 14.37 -3.01 -0.31
N GLY A 260 13.51 -2.03 -0.56
CA GLY A 260 13.17 -1.65 -1.91
C GLY A 260 11.91 -0.82 -2.05
N ILE A 261 11.50 -0.65 -3.30
CA ILE A 261 10.33 0.10 -3.72
C ILE A 261 9.62 -0.68 -4.81
N SER A 262 8.29 -0.71 -4.76
CA SER A 262 7.43 -1.18 -5.84
C SER A 262 6.41 -0.11 -6.19
N TYR A 263 6.23 0.12 -7.48
CA TYR A 263 5.30 1.06 -8.05
C TYR A 263 4.45 0.36 -9.11
N GLN A 264 3.14 0.59 -9.08
CA GLN A 264 2.19 0.08 -10.05
C GLN A 264 1.21 1.16 -10.44
N GLN A 265 0.92 1.24 -11.73
CA GLN A 265 -0.08 2.12 -12.31
C GLN A 265 -0.83 1.37 -13.40
N GLU A 266 -2.15 1.31 -13.32
CA GLU A 266 -3.00 0.64 -14.29
C GLU A 266 -4.39 1.29 -14.30
N GLY A 267 -4.77 1.94 -15.39
CA GLY A 267 -6.02 2.70 -15.45
C GLY A 267 -6.11 3.74 -14.32
N GLY A 268 -7.19 3.70 -13.52
CA GLY A 268 -7.37 4.55 -12.34
C GLY A 268 -6.66 4.06 -11.07
N TYR A 269 -6.00 2.90 -11.11
CA TYR A 269 -5.26 2.35 -9.98
C TYR A 269 -3.82 2.86 -9.98
N ARG A 270 -3.35 3.25 -8.80
CA ARG A 270 -1.95 3.61 -8.56
C ARG A 270 -1.54 3.15 -7.17
N ARG A 271 -0.38 2.49 -7.07
CA ARG A 271 0.18 2.08 -5.78
C ARG A 271 1.68 2.28 -5.79
N LEU A 272 2.18 2.89 -4.73
CA LEU A 272 3.59 2.95 -4.40
C LEU A 272 3.75 2.31 -3.03
N THR A 273 4.68 1.38 -2.90
CA THR A 273 5.07 0.79 -1.62
C THR A 273 6.57 0.83 -1.51
N ALA A 274 7.09 1.23 -0.36
CA ALA A 274 8.52 1.18 -0.07
C ALA A 274 8.73 0.57 1.31
N GLY A 275 9.83 -0.16 1.48
CA GLY A 275 10.05 -0.94 2.68
C GLY A 275 11.54 -1.12 2.99
N ARG A 276 11.81 -1.25 4.28
CA ARG A 276 13.11 -1.61 4.86
C ARG A 276 12.91 -2.65 5.96
N PRO A 277 13.96 -3.41 6.31
CA PRO A 277 13.95 -4.24 7.49
C PRO A 277 13.49 -3.44 8.71
N ALA A 278 12.69 -4.09 9.54
CA ALA A 278 12.34 -3.62 10.87
C ALA A 278 12.84 -4.64 11.89
N ASP A 279 13.42 -4.15 12.98
CA ASP A 279 13.92 -4.98 14.08
C ASP A 279 12.78 -5.41 15.03
N ASP A 280 11.57 -5.59 14.49
CA ASP A 280 10.34 -5.98 15.20
C ASP A 280 9.90 -7.42 14.88
N GLY A 281 10.73 -8.16 14.13
CA GLY A 281 10.42 -9.52 13.68
C GLY A 281 9.33 -9.58 12.60
N SER A 282 8.91 -8.43 12.04
CA SER A 282 8.00 -8.41 10.91
C SER A 282 8.63 -9.06 9.68
N ALA A 283 7.77 -9.72 8.88
CA ALA A 283 8.24 -10.38 7.69
C ALA A 283 8.87 -9.35 6.72
N PRO A 284 10.05 -9.65 6.15
CA PRO A 284 10.67 -8.76 5.18
C PRO A 284 9.73 -8.54 3.99
N PHE A 285 9.77 -7.33 3.42
CA PHE A 285 9.01 -7.02 2.23
C PHE A 285 9.52 -7.89 1.08
N LYS A 286 8.67 -8.77 0.56
CA LYS A 286 9.02 -9.66 -0.55
C LYS A 286 8.80 -8.92 -1.88
N PHE A 287 9.91 -8.65 -2.57
CA PHE A 287 9.92 -8.07 -3.92
C PHE A 287 10.07 -9.14 -5.02
N ASP A 288 10.36 -10.36 -4.62
CA ASP A 288 10.63 -11.53 -5.47
C ASP A 288 9.71 -12.68 -5.02
N GLU A 289 8.96 -13.24 -5.96
CA GLU A 289 7.98 -14.31 -5.73
C GLU A 289 8.55 -15.71 -6.02
N THR A 290 9.83 -15.82 -6.36
CA THR A 290 10.46 -17.12 -6.62
C THR A 290 10.44 -18.01 -5.37
N THR A 291 9.90 -19.22 -5.52
CA THR A 291 9.79 -20.21 -4.43
C THR A 291 10.91 -21.25 -4.49
N GLY A 292 11.60 -21.35 -5.63
CA GLY A 292 12.69 -22.27 -5.88
C GLY A 292 13.25 -22.11 -7.28
N LYS A 293 14.12 -23.05 -7.69
CA LYS A 293 14.66 -23.12 -9.05
C LYS A 293 14.87 -24.59 -9.42
N VAL A 294 14.12 -25.10 -10.39
CA VAL A 294 14.23 -26.49 -10.89
C VAL A 294 14.53 -26.46 -12.38
N SER A 295 15.58 -27.18 -12.81
CA SER A 295 15.91 -27.30 -14.23
C SER A 295 14.81 -28.05 -14.99
N LEU A 296 14.47 -27.55 -16.18
CA LEU A 296 13.56 -28.20 -17.12
C LEU A 296 14.31 -29.03 -18.17
N GLY A 297 15.63 -29.12 -18.10
CA GLY A 297 16.46 -29.92 -19.00
C GLY A 297 16.43 -29.46 -20.47
N LYS A 298 15.98 -28.22 -20.72
CA LYS A 298 15.86 -27.61 -22.05
C LYS A 298 16.81 -26.44 -22.17
N THR A 299 17.53 -26.36 -23.28
CA THR A 299 18.40 -25.23 -23.62
C THR A 299 17.90 -24.48 -24.86
N GLU A 300 18.26 -23.21 -24.97
CA GLU A 300 17.94 -22.35 -26.11
C GLU A 300 19.11 -21.38 -26.34
N THR A 301 19.24 -20.84 -27.55
CA THR A 301 20.23 -19.80 -27.87
C THR A 301 19.50 -18.53 -28.28
N ILE A 302 19.74 -17.44 -27.55
CA ILE A 302 19.07 -16.14 -27.74
C ILE A 302 20.15 -15.07 -27.76
N LEU A 303 20.13 -14.22 -28.79
CA LEU A 303 21.15 -13.16 -29.00
C LEU A 303 22.61 -13.68 -28.96
N GLY A 304 22.84 -14.94 -29.35
CA GLY A 304 24.17 -15.57 -29.35
C GLY A 304 24.61 -16.15 -28.00
N GLU A 305 23.81 -16.00 -26.95
CA GLU A 305 24.06 -16.58 -25.63
C GLU A 305 23.22 -17.85 -25.45
N THR A 306 23.82 -18.89 -24.86
CA THR A 306 23.11 -20.12 -24.49
C THR A 306 22.47 -19.96 -23.12
N CYS A 307 21.19 -20.31 -23.01
CA CYS A 307 20.45 -20.34 -21.76
C CYS A 307 19.79 -21.70 -21.51
N GLU A 308 19.57 -22.01 -20.24
CA GLU A 308 18.85 -23.20 -19.77
C GLU A 308 17.53 -22.77 -19.11
N TRP A 309 16.47 -23.52 -19.38
CA TRP A 309 15.14 -23.27 -18.84
C TRP A 309 15.00 -23.79 -17.41
N PHE A 310 14.45 -22.94 -16.54
CA PHE A 310 14.15 -23.27 -15.15
C PHE A 310 12.71 -22.91 -14.80
N ASP A 311 12.07 -23.75 -14.00
CA ASP A 311 10.85 -23.41 -13.27
C ASP A 311 11.24 -22.71 -11.95
N LEU A 312 10.78 -21.48 -11.78
CA LEU A 312 11.07 -20.64 -10.62
C LEU A 312 9.94 -20.63 -9.57
N MET A 313 8.84 -21.34 -9.86
CA MET A 313 7.71 -21.51 -8.95
C MET A 313 7.31 -22.99 -8.81
N PRO A 314 8.26 -23.90 -8.49
CA PRO A 314 7.98 -25.32 -8.41
C PRO A 314 6.88 -25.61 -7.38
N GLY A 315 5.88 -26.40 -7.79
CA GLY A 315 4.75 -26.81 -6.94
C GLY A 315 3.60 -25.80 -6.85
N VAL A 316 3.63 -24.70 -7.62
CA VAL A 316 2.52 -23.75 -7.75
C VAL A 316 1.71 -24.10 -9.00
N HIS A 317 0.42 -24.40 -8.84
CA HIS A 317 -0.41 -24.92 -9.95
C HIS A 317 -1.18 -23.84 -10.73
N ASP A 318 -1.48 -22.69 -10.11
CA ASP A 318 -2.35 -21.66 -10.70
C ASP A 318 -1.58 -20.52 -11.42
N VAL A 319 -0.26 -20.47 -11.19
CA VAL A 319 0.67 -19.47 -11.73
C VAL A 319 1.99 -20.17 -12.01
N GLY A 320 2.51 -20.03 -13.23
CA GLY A 320 3.82 -20.53 -13.61
C GLY A 320 4.76 -19.39 -13.96
N ASN A 321 6.01 -19.49 -13.50
CA ASN A 321 7.10 -18.64 -13.97
C ASN A 321 8.24 -19.54 -14.41
N SER A 322 8.49 -19.61 -15.71
CA SER A 322 9.63 -20.33 -16.27
C SER A 322 10.55 -19.35 -17.00
N GLU A 323 11.84 -19.44 -16.77
CA GLU A 323 12.82 -18.51 -17.32
C GLU A 323 13.98 -19.25 -18.00
N CYS A 324 14.43 -18.77 -19.16
CA CYS A 324 15.66 -19.22 -19.79
C CYS A 324 16.81 -18.35 -19.31
N LEU A 325 17.68 -18.93 -18.46
CA LEU A 325 18.75 -18.23 -17.77
C LEU A 325 20.12 -18.60 -18.37
N THR A 326 20.99 -17.61 -18.56
CA THR A 326 22.41 -17.83 -18.89
C THR A 326 23.14 -18.55 -17.74
N GLY A 327 24.39 -18.98 -17.98
CA GLY A 327 25.22 -19.62 -16.95
C GLY A 327 25.47 -18.74 -15.71
N ASP A 328 25.45 -17.42 -15.87
CA ASP A 328 25.53 -16.42 -14.79
C ASP A 328 24.16 -15.98 -14.24
N GLY A 329 23.08 -16.68 -14.62
CA GLY A 329 21.74 -16.50 -14.07
C GLY A 329 20.95 -15.32 -14.63
N LEU A 330 21.30 -14.83 -15.83
CA LEU A 330 20.62 -13.70 -16.47
C LEU A 330 19.47 -14.17 -17.37
N PRO A 331 18.26 -13.61 -17.25
CA PRO A 331 17.12 -14.07 -18.02
C PRO A 331 17.15 -13.54 -19.45
N LEU A 332 17.12 -14.45 -20.42
CA LEU A 332 16.99 -14.13 -21.85
C LEU A 332 15.58 -14.37 -22.39
N LYS A 333 14.76 -15.10 -21.64
CA LYS A 333 13.36 -15.37 -21.98
C LYS A 333 12.56 -15.66 -20.73
N LEU A 334 11.34 -15.14 -20.65
CA LEU A 334 10.41 -15.40 -19.55
C LEU A 334 9.09 -15.88 -20.13
N ASP A 335 8.63 -17.03 -19.65
CA ASP A 335 7.29 -17.55 -19.87
C ASP A 335 6.51 -17.40 -18.57
N ILE A 336 5.75 -16.31 -18.49
CA ILE A 336 4.86 -16.03 -17.37
C ILE A 336 3.47 -16.56 -17.75
N SER A 337 2.99 -17.56 -17.03
CA SER A 337 1.64 -18.10 -17.18
C SER A 337 0.77 -17.74 -15.99
N GLY A 338 -0.42 -17.22 -16.29
CA GLY A 338 -1.49 -17.06 -15.30
C GLY A 338 -2.77 -17.62 -15.88
N MET A 339 -3.50 -18.40 -15.07
CA MET A 339 -4.78 -19.12 -15.29
C MET A 339 -5.17 -19.65 -16.69
N ASN A 340 -4.86 -19.03 -17.83
CA ASN A 340 -5.05 -19.54 -19.21
C ASN A 340 -4.18 -18.87 -20.31
N LEU A 341 -3.22 -17.98 -20.01
CA LEU A 341 -2.40 -17.31 -21.03
C LEU A 341 -0.92 -17.32 -20.66
N ALA A 342 -0.08 -17.81 -21.57
CA ALA A 342 1.37 -17.65 -21.51
C ALA A 342 1.76 -16.45 -22.38
N PHE A 343 2.42 -15.46 -21.77
CA PHE A 343 2.97 -14.31 -22.50
C PHE A 343 4.50 -14.42 -22.55
N PRO A 344 5.07 -15.00 -23.62
CA PRO A 344 6.51 -15.14 -23.73
C PRO A 344 7.16 -13.78 -23.97
N TYR A 345 8.08 -13.38 -23.10
CA TYR A 345 8.99 -12.26 -23.28
C TYR A 345 10.33 -12.79 -23.75
N THR A 346 10.85 -12.30 -24.87
CA THR A 346 12.17 -12.69 -25.39
C THR A 346 13.10 -11.49 -25.39
N ALA A 347 14.36 -11.69 -25.00
CA ALA A 347 15.35 -10.62 -24.99
C ALA A 347 15.59 -10.05 -26.39
N THR A 348 15.44 -8.74 -26.53
CA THR A 348 15.78 -7.96 -27.73
C THR A 348 17.09 -7.20 -27.56
N SER A 349 17.50 -6.97 -26.30
CA SER A 349 18.80 -6.38 -25.96
C SER A 349 19.38 -7.05 -24.72
N PHE A 350 20.68 -7.28 -24.72
CA PHE A 350 21.41 -7.92 -23.64
C PHE A 350 22.84 -7.37 -23.55
N ARG A 351 23.20 -6.80 -22.40
CA ARG A 351 24.55 -6.26 -22.15
C ARG A 351 24.99 -6.51 -20.71
N ARG A 352 26.17 -7.09 -20.53
CA ARG A 352 26.90 -7.08 -19.25
C ARG A 352 27.72 -5.80 -19.18
N ARG A 353 27.30 -4.84 -18.34
CA ARG A 353 27.93 -3.52 -18.22
C ARG A 353 27.72 -2.97 -16.81
N PRO A 354 28.61 -2.10 -16.31
CA PRO A 354 28.32 -1.31 -15.12
C PRO A 354 27.00 -0.54 -15.29
N VAL A 355 26.18 -0.55 -14.25
CA VAL A 355 24.94 0.24 -14.17
C VAL A 355 25.06 1.16 -12.97
N ALA A 356 24.79 2.45 -13.16
CA ALA A 356 24.73 3.37 -12.03
C ALA A 356 23.38 3.22 -11.31
N LEU A 357 23.36 3.30 -9.98
CA LEU A 357 22.11 3.28 -9.20
C LEU A 357 21.14 4.41 -9.64
N SER A 358 21.68 5.52 -10.15
CA SER A 358 20.89 6.62 -10.72
C SER A 358 20.10 6.25 -11.99
N GLU A 359 20.42 5.14 -12.66
CA GLU A 359 19.65 4.62 -13.79
C GLU A 359 18.38 3.87 -13.34
N MET A 360 18.35 3.40 -12.09
CA MET A 360 17.21 2.70 -11.50
C MET A 360 16.28 3.73 -10.86
N ARG A 361 15.37 4.33 -11.63
CA ARG A 361 14.48 5.38 -11.12
C ARG A 361 13.01 5.05 -11.34
N LEU A 362 12.20 5.48 -10.38
CA LEU A 362 10.78 5.65 -10.56
C LEU A 362 10.50 6.96 -11.31
N PRO A 363 9.32 7.08 -11.94
CA PRO A 363 8.84 8.35 -12.46
C PRO A 363 8.76 9.40 -11.32
N ALA A 364 9.11 10.66 -11.62
CA ALA A 364 9.18 11.72 -10.61
C ALA A 364 7.82 11.96 -9.91
N GLU A 365 6.73 11.74 -10.64
CA GLU A 365 5.36 11.80 -10.14
C GLU A 365 5.04 10.73 -9.09
N ALA A 366 5.83 9.65 -8.97
CA ALA A 366 5.55 8.53 -8.06
C ALA A 366 5.49 8.97 -6.60
N PHE A 367 6.36 9.89 -6.19
CA PHE A 367 6.41 10.41 -4.81
C PHE A 367 5.77 11.80 -4.64
N SER A 368 5.29 12.43 -5.72
CA SER A 368 4.73 13.79 -5.65
C SER A 368 3.32 13.80 -5.05
N LEU A 369 3.18 14.17 -3.77
CA LEU A 369 1.87 14.25 -3.12
C LEU A 369 0.82 15.03 -3.92
N LYS A 370 1.23 16.09 -4.63
CA LYS A 370 0.36 16.87 -5.51
C LYS A 370 -0.22 16.04 -6.66
N GLU A 371 0.58 15.19 -7.30
CA GLU A 371 0.12 14.30 -8.38
C GLU A 371 -0.82 13.21 -7.87
N TRP A 372 -0.76 12.91 -6.57
CA TRP A 372 -1.74 12.08 -5.88
C TRP A 372 -2.95 12.89 -5.38
N GLY A 373 -2.99 14.21 -5.49
CA GLY A 373 -4.08 15.03 -4.93
C GLY A 373 -4.08 15.10 -3.40
N LEU A 374 -2.92 14.87 -2.77
CA LEU A 374 -2.67 14.98 -1.34
C LEU A 374 -1.93 16.30 -1.03
N SER A 375 -2.58 17.43 -1.28
CA SER A 375 -2.00 18.74 -0.98
C SER A 375 -2.91 19.52 -0.05
N ILE A 376 -2.33 20.08 1.01
CA ILE A 376 -3.02 21.05 1.87
C ILE A 376 -3.22 22.31 1.03
N ALA A 377 -4.47 22.75 0.85
CA ALA A 377 -4.76 24.02 0.20
C ALA A 377 -4.14 25.15 1.05
N ARG A 378 -3.43 26.08 0.39
CA ARG A 378 -2.79 27.22 1.06
C ARG A 378 -3.80 28.25 1.52
#